data_AF-A0A1B8AEG4-F1
#
_entry.id   AF-A0A1B8AEG4-F1
#
_cell.length_a   1.000
_cell.length_b   1.000
_cell.length_c   1.000
_cell.angle_alpha   90.00
_cell.angle_beta   90.00
_cell.angle_gamma   90.00
#
_symmetry.space_group_name_H-M   'P 1'
#
loop_
_entity.id
_entity.type
_entity.pdbx_description
1 polymer ?
#
loop_
_entity_poly.entity_id
_entity_poly.type
_entity_poly.pdbx_seq_one_letter_code
_entity_poly.pdbx_strand_id
1 'polypeptide(L)'
;MKSNIGQLQKPGALRSNTFAMQLPATILDAIALTRSLGVRWLWVDSLCIQQDDDVSMQRELTAMHRIYATSFLTIVAADGEDAEYGLRGLRGISKPRIIDQRVEPLAQGERLVYWPKQWGAKEGTKGLMYHHRMWTSQEYHFAKRRLIFEDGQATWQCNHAQWTEDHLYNPEHERVRKKPTEDYMGHEDYLKVPSLDRLSDLIGKFNSKTLRFGEDVYNAFSGYNTYLNSIFPHGLVYGHPELFFDISLCWKPSGCVRRRTASARYTGDPLCTGLPSWSWMGWEGQTHFPDDGEGEINILGEMGFTEAVTDWYAMEYPGSSPKQPIHSQWSQCRKSPPGSMTELWRCEEFKPPEIDYNKTRVQKDYSVEPESMPKEIPHHIYHCSLSNTPVSISRWYPIPMNVGESDEPQAGLHSGFQYLWCQTSRAYLTVTQEIIASDVDEKFHILKDQSGITVGALLLHDEDDGKLLQQETRVELIAIAKGWTIVLNCYDPLETENETQTESESEDEETVAESIDNLQMEECDVPGIQEQDPIAWMETWDDAKKNKQDCYHVLWIGWKDGVAYRKSSGFVLEEEWEKMAEVKKVDITLG
;
A
#
# COMPACT_ATOMS: atom_id res chain seq x y z
N MET A 1 -27.93 -9.55 -18.96
CA MET A 1 -28.01 -8.27 -19.70
C MET A 1 -28.01 -8.48 -21.23
N LYS A 2 -27.30 -9.48 -21.74
CA LYS A 2 -27.27 -9.87 -23.17
C LYS A 2 -28.65 -10.17 -23.75
N SER A 3 -29.52 -10.83 -22.98
CA SER A 3 -30.88 -11.20 -23.41
C SER A 3 -31.87 -10.02 -23.48
N ASN A 4 -31.61 -8.92 -22.77
CA ASN A 4 -32.53 -7.77 -22.67
C ASN A 4 -31.94 -6.44 -23.16
N ILE A 5 -30.69 -6.42 -23.65
CA ILE A 5 -30.00 -5.21 -24.12
C ILE A 5 -30.78 -4.46 -25.22
N GLY A 6 -31.37 -5.18 -26.18
CA GLY A 6 -32.15 -4.57 -27.25
C GLY A 6 -33.45 -3.91 -26.76
N GLN A 7 -33.96 -4.30 -25.58
CA GLN A 7 -35.07 -3.60 -24.93
C GLN A 7 -34.57 -2.37 -24.17
N LEU A 8 -33.45 -2.50 -23.45
CA LEU A 8 -32.83 -1.42 -22.68
C LEU A 8 -32.35 -0.25 -23.57
N GLN A 9 -31.98 -0.52 -24.82
CA GLN A 9 -31.58 0.50 -25.79
C GLN A 9 -32.75 1.35 -26.33
N LYS A 10 -34.01 0.96 -26.10
CA LYS A 10 -35.17 1.72 -26.60
C LYS A 10 -35.37 3.00 -25.78
N PRO A 11 -35.72 4.14 -26.43
CA PRO A 11 -36.06 5.36 -25.71
C PRO A 11 -37.15 5.11 -24.66
N GLY A 12 -36.89 5.50 -23.41
CA GLY A 12 -37.83 5.34 -22.29
C GLY A 12 -37.89 3.94 -21.68
N ALA A 13 -36.98 3.02 -22.02
CA ALA A 13 -36.97 1.66 -21.46
C ALA A 13 -36.99 1.64 -19.92
N LEU A 14 -36.16 2.46 -19.27
CA LEU A 14 -36.10 2.58 -17.80
C LEU A 14 -37.35 3.22 -17.17
N ARG A 15 -38.26 3.81 -17.96
CA ARG A 15 -39.55 4.32 -17.48
C ARG A 15 -40.67 3.28 -17.54
N SER A 16 -40.44 2.17 -18.23
CA SER A 16 -41.43 1.08 -18.24
C SER A 16 -41.52 0.46 -16.85
N ASN A 17 -42.74 0.16 -16.37
CA ASN A 17 -42.93 -0.42 -15.03
C ASN A 17 -42.08 -1.68 -14.80
N THR A 18 -41.88 -2.47 -15.85
CA THR A 18 -41.08 -3.71 -15.77
C THR A 18 -39.64 -3.46 -15.32
N PHE A 19 -38.96 -2.44 -15.86
CA PHE A 19 -37.57 -2.12 -15.51
C PHE A 19 -37.49 -1.14 -14.34
N ALA A 20 -38.41 -0.19 -14.22
CA ALA A 20 -38.41 0.81 -13.15
C ALA A 20 -38.49 0.17 -11.75
N MET A 21 -39.25 -0.92 -11.59
CA MET A 21 -39.36 -1.64 -10.31
C MET A 21 -38.11 -2.47 -9.95
N GLN A 22 -37.17 -2.65 -10.89
CA GLN A 22 -35.94 -3.41 -10.68
C GLN A 22 -34.74 -2.49 -10.42
N LEU A 23 -34.91 -1.17 -10.55
CA LEU A 23 -33.84 -0.20 -10.30
C LEU A 23 -33.79 0.14 -8.81
N PRO A 24 -32.62 -0.01 -8.17
CA PRO A 24 -32.42 0.43 -6.80
C PRO A 24 -32.70 1.93 -6.60
N ALA A 25 -33.15 2.29 -5.40
CA ALA A 25 -33.46 3.67 -5.04
C ALA A 25 -32.30 4.64 -5.33
N THR A 26 -31.05 4.25 -5.05
CA THR A 26 -29.86 5.07 -5.31
C THR A 26 -29.71 5.40 -6.81
N ILE A 27 -30.02 4.46 -7.71
CA ILE A 27 -29.95 4.70 -9.15
C ILE A 27 -31.09 5.63 -9.61
N LEU A 28 -32.30 5.47 -9.07
CA LEU A 28 -33.42 6.35 -9.37
C LEU A 28 -33.15 7.80 -8.94
N ASP A 29 -32.61 7.96 -7.73
CA ASP A 29 -32.21 9.26 -7.20
C ASP A 29 -31.07 9.87 -8.04
N ALA A 30 -30.08 9.08 -8.44
CA ALA A 30 -28.99 9.53 -9.32
C ALA A 30 -29.50 10.01 -10.69
N ILE A 31 -30.48 9.32 -11.30
CA ILE A 31 -31.12 9.73 -12.55
C ILE A 31 -31.82 11.08 -12.39
N ALA A 32 -32.53 11.28 -11.28
CA ALA A 32 -33.22 12.54 -10.99
C ALA A 32 -32.23 13.68 -10.70
N LEU A 33 -31.19 13.42 -9.90
CA LEU A 33 -30.12 14.37 -9.60
C LEU A 33 -29.38 14.81 -10.86
N THR A 34 -29.00 13.86 -11.73
CA THR A 34 -28.34 14.14 -13.01
C THR A 34 -29.17 15.11 -13.86
N ARG A 35 -30.49 14.91 -13.88
CA ARG A 35 -31.42 15.79 -14.59
C ARG A 35 -31.51 17.18 -13.97
N SER A 36 -31.54 17.28 -12.64
CA SER A 36 -31.54 18.60 -11.97
C SER A 36 -30.25 19.38 -12.17
N LEU A 37 -29.13 18.68 -12.35
CA LEU A 37 -27.83 19.29 -12.70
C LEU A 37 -27.76 19.73 -14.17
N GLY A 38 -28.79 19.47 -14.99
CA GLY A 38 -28.78 19.77 -16.43
C GLY A 38 -27.86 18.87 -17.25
N VAL A 39 -27.42 17.75 -16.69
CA VAL A 39 -26.55 16.78 -17.36
C VAL A 39 -27.39 15.76 -18.12
N ARG A 40 -26.99 15.42 -19.35
CA ARG A 40 -27.74 14.51 -20.23
C ARG A 40 -27.46 13.03 -19.97
N TRP A 41 -26.24 12.68 -19.58
CA TRP A 41 -25.76 11.31 -19.51
C TRP A 41 -25.43 10.90 -18.08
N LEU A 42 -25.82 9.70 -17.69
CA LEU A 42 -25.45 9.05 -16.44
C LEU A 42 -24.89 7.67 -16.79
N TRP A 43 -23.72 7.35 -16.24
CA TRP A 43 -23.11 6.02 -16.32
C TRP A 43 -23.28 5.33 -14.97
N VAL A 44 -23.73 4.07 -15.00
CA VAL A 44 -23.88 3.20 -13.82
C VAL A 44 -23.37 1.83 -14.21
N ASP A 45 -22.37 1.31 -13.49
CA ASP A 45 -21.69 0.04 -13.76
C ASP A 45 -22.66 -1.13 -14.04
N SER A 46 -23.68 -1.31 -13.20
CA SER A 46 -24.69 -2.36 -13.29
C SER A 46 -25.64 -2.22 -14.49
N LEU A 47 -25.73 -1.02 -15.09
CA LEU A 47 -26.59 -0.74 -16.25
C LEU A 47 -25.80 -0.53 -17.55
N CYS A 48 -24.50 -0.24 -17.46
CA CYS A 48 -23.67 0.12 -18.60
C CYS A 48 -22.64 -0.96 -18.94
N ILE A 49 -22.29 -1.84 -17.99
CA ILE A 49 -21.39 -2.98 -18.22
C ILE A 49 -22.22 -4.23 -18.45
N GLN A 50 -21.95 -4.94 -19.54
CA GLN A 50 -22.59 -6.22 -19.84
C GLN A 50 -22.04 -7.33 -18.94
N GLN A 51 -22.67 -7.50 -17.77
CA GLN A 51 -22.25 -8.42 -16.71
C GLN A 51 -22.26 -9.92 -17.09
N ASP A 52 -22.98 -10.30 -18.15
CA ASP A 52 -23.12 -11.69 -18.62
C ASP A 52 -22.32 -11.99 -19.90
N ASP A 53 -21.29 -11.20 -20.17
CA ASP A 53 -20.35 -11.41 -21.27
C ASP A 53 -18.92 -11.09 -20.81
N ASP A 54 -18.16 -12.12 -20.47
CA ASP A 54 -16.84 -11.98 -19.83
C ASP A 54 -15.88 -11.10 -20.63
N VAL A 55 -15.87 -11.23 -21.97
CA VAL A 55 -14.99 -10.44 -22.84
C VAL A 55 -15.35 -8.95 -22.79
N SER A 56 -16.65 -8.61 -22.91
CA SER A 56 -17.09 -7.22 -22.80
C SER A 56 -16.88 -6.68 -21.39
N MET A 57 -17.16 -7.48 -20.36
CA MET A 57 -16.95 -7.10 -18.97
C MET A 57 -15.49 -6.75 -18.71
N GLN A 58 -14.54 -7.63 -19.07
CA GLN A 58 -13.10 -7.36 -18.89
C GLN A 58 -12.63 -6.10 -19.61
N ARG A 59 -13.15 -5.82 -20.81
CA ARG A 59 -12.83 -4.59 -21.54
C ARG A 59 -13.31 -3.33 -20.81
N GLU A 60 -14.49 -3.37 -20.20
CA GLU A 60 -14.99 -2.22 -19.42
C GLU A 60 -14.27 -2.10 -18.06
N LEU A 61 -13.96 -3.21 -17.39
CA LEU A 61 -13.22 -3.23 -16.12
C LEU A 61 -11.82 -2.62 -16.27
N THR A 62 -11.11 -2.98 -17.34
CA THR A 62 -9.79 -2.40 -17.66
C THR A 62 -9.87 -0.91 -18.01
N ALA A 63 -11.04 -0.40 -18.41
CA ALA A 63 -11.27 1.01 -18.72
C ALA A 63 -11.88 1.82 -17.56
N MET A 64 -12.21 1.21 -16.41
CA MET A 64 -12.92 1.88 -15.31
C MET A 64 -12.26 3.18 -14.87
N HIS A 65 -10.96 3.17 -14.59
CA HIS A 65 -10.20 4.37 -14.23
C HIS A 65 -10.38 5.52 -15.23
N ARG A 66 -10.45 5.24 -16.54
CA ARG A 66 -10.66 6.25 -17.58
C ARG A 66 -12.06 6.84 -17.56
N ILE A 67 -13.07 6.00 -17.29
CA ILE A 67 -14.47 6.44 -17.16
C ILE A 67 -14.57 7.47 -16.03
N TYR A 68 -14.05 7.15 -14.85
CA TYR A 68 -14.06 8.08 -13.71
C TYR A 68 -13.18 9.32 -13.95
N ALA A 69 -11.98 9.16 -14.54
CA ALA A 69 -11.08 10.26 -14.88
C ALA A 69 -11.63 11.27 -15.90
N THR A 70 -12.55 10.84 -16.75
CA THR A 70 -13.18 11.67 -17.79
C THR A 70 -14.62 12.05 -17.45
N SER A 71 -15.15 11.59 -16.32
CA SER A 71 -16.48 11.95 -15.85
C SER A 71 -16.59 13.46 -15.56
N PHE A 72 -17.77 14.04 -15.82
CA PHE A 72 -18.05 15.43 -15.45
C PHE A 72 -18.09 15.60 -13.92
N LEU A 73 -18.79 14.68 -13.25
CA LEU A 73 -18.99 14.58 -11.81
C LEU A 73 -19.25 13.11 -11.47
N THR A 74 -18.62 12.60 -10.42
CA THR A 74 -18.92 11.28 -9.85
C THR A 74 -19.82 11.45 -8.63
N ILE A 75 -20.94 10.73 -8.58
CA ILE A 75 -21.85 10.72 -7.43
C ILE A 75 -21.41 9.55 -6.54
N VAL A 76 -21.04 9.85 -5.30
CA VAL A 76 -20.61 8.85 -4.31
C VAL A 76 -21.73 8.71 -3.28
N ALA A 77 -22.35 7.54 -3.22
CA ALA A 77 -23.31 7.18 -2.18
C ALA A 77 -22.56 6.36 -1.11
N ALA A 78 -22.04 7.04 -0.10
CA ALA A 78 -21.32 6.40 1.01
C ALA A 78 -22.26 6.00 2.15
N ASP A 79 -23.41 6.67 2.28
CA ASP A 79 -24.44 6.30 3.23
C ASP A 79 -25.23 5.05 2.82
N GLY A 80 -25.61 4.27 3.84
CA GLY A 80 -26.46 3.10 3.70
C GLY A 80 -25.69 1.80 3.52
N GLU A 81 -26.36 0.68 3.81
CA GLU A 81 -25.77 -0.66 3.69
C GLU A 81 -25.84 -1.21 2.26
N ASP A 82 -26.76 -0.69 1.44
CA ASP A 82 -27.01 -1.16 0.08
C ASP A 82 -27.55 -0.06 -0.86
N ALA A 83 -27.77 -0.44 -2.12
CA ALA A 83 -28.25 0.47 -3.16
C ALA A 83 -29.73 0.88 -3.02
N GLU A 84 -30.47 0.36 -2.05
CA GLU A 84 -31.86 0.76 -1.75
C GLU A 84 -31.95 1.91 -0.74
N TYR A 85 -30.82 2.31 -0.15
CA TYR A 85 -30.78 3.42 0.81
C TYR A 85 -31.16 4.77 0.19
N GLY A 86 -30.74 5.03 -1.05
CA GLY A 86 -31.00 6.26 -1.80
C GLY A 86 -30.04 7.42 -1.51
N LEU A 87 -30.10 8.49 -2.29
CA LEU A 87 -29.30 9.71 -2.11
C LEU A 87 -30.06 10.74 -1.25
N ARG A 88 -30.14 10.51 0.06
CA ARG A 88 -31.07 11.26 0.93
C ARG A 88 -30.78 12.75 1.03
N GLY A 89 -31.85 13.54 1.18
CA GLY A 89 -31.80 14.98 1.42
C GLY A 89 -31.90 15.87 0.18
N LEU A 90 -32.15 15.28 -0.98
CA LEU A 90 -32.40 16.04 -2.20
C LEU A 90 -33.88 16.45 -2.26
N ARG A 91 -34.15 17.72 -2.01
CA ARG A 91 -35.51 18.26 -1.93
C ARG A 91 -36.31 17.98 -3.22
N GLY A 92 -37.41 17.23 -3.09
CA GLY A 92 -38.29 16.89 -4.20
C GLY A 92 -37.76 15.76 -5.10
N ILE A 93 -36.63 15.15 -4.74
CA ILE A 93 -36.01 14.04 -5.47
C ILE A 93 -36.00 12.78 -4.61
N SER A 94 -35.41 12.84 -3.42
CA SER A 94 -35.17 11.68 -2.57
C SER A 94 -35.82 11.81 -1.20
N LYS A 95 -35.74 10.74 -0.41
CA LYS A 95 -36.22 10.74 0.97
C LYS A 95 -35.46 11.78 1.81
N PRO A 96 -36.10 12.39 2.83
CA PRO A 96 -35.42 13.26 3.78
C PRO A 96 -34.26 12.54 4.49
N ARG A 97 -33.28 13.31 4.93
CA ARG A 97 -32.22 12.85 5.81
C ARG A 97 -32.77 12.54 7.20
N ILE A 98 -32.06 11.68 7.91
CA ILE A 98 -32.30 11.39 9.32
C ILE A 98 -31.11 11.97 10.08
N ILE A 99 -31.12 13.29 10.29
CA ILE A 99 -30.10 14.01 11.08
C ILE A 99 -30.78 14.53 12.33
N ASP A 100 -30.20 14.21 13.49
CA ASP A 100 -30.55 14.85 14.75
C ASP A 100 -29.69 16.11 14.93
N GLN A 101 -30.16 17.22 14.37
CA GLN A 101 -29.46 18.49 14.48
C GLN A 101 -29.87 19.18 15.77
N ARG A 102 -28.96 19.24 16.75
CA ARG A 102 -29.19 20.03 17.96
C ARG A 102 -29.16 21.52 17.63
N VAL A 103 -30.29 22.19 17.87
CA VAL A 103 -30.46 23.62 17.65
C VAL A 103 -30.84 24.29 18.96
N GLU A 104 -29.99 25.20 19.43
CA GLU A 104 -30.23 25.98 20.64
C GLU A 104 -30.78 27.36 20.25
N PRO A 105 -31.93 27.78 20.80
CA PRO A 105 -32.47 29.11 20.54
C PRO A 105 -31.64 30.17 21.27
N LEU A 106 -31.37 31.29 20.59
CA LEU A 106 -30.76 32.48 21.17
C LEU A 106 -31.80 33.61 21.31
N ALA A 107 -31.41 34.67 22.01
CA ALA A 107 -32.21 35.89 22.08
C ALA A 107 -32.45 36.47 20.67
N GLN A 108 -33.56 37.19 20.49
CA GLN A 108 -33.90 37.89 19.23
C GLN A 108 -34.18 36.98 18.01
N GLY A 109 -34.39 35.67 18.22
CA GLY A 109 -34.76 34.74 17.15
C GLY A 109 -33.56 34.13 16.40
N GLU A 110 -32.34 34.41 16.86
CA GLU A 110 -31.14 33.73 16.41
C GLU A 110 -31.14 32.26 16.88
N ARG A 111 -30.39 31.41 16.19
CA ARG A 111 -30.29 29.97 16.49
C ARG A 111 -28.83 29.55 16.40
N LEU A 112 -28.34 28.86 17.42
CA LEU A 112 -27.06 28.16 17.38
C LEU A 112 -27.31 26.73 16.95
N VAL A 113 -26.48 26.25 16.03
CA VAL A 113 -26.53 24.88 15.54
C VAL A 113 -25.27 24.20 16.03
N TYR A 114 -25.42 23.09 16.76
CA TYR A 114 -24.27 22.29 17.16
C TYR A 114 -23.68 21.63 15.94
N TRP A 115 -22.42 21.90 15.64
CA TRP A 115 -21.69 21.21 14.57
C TRP A 115 -21.22 19.87 15.08
N PRO A 116 -21.73 18.73 14.58
CA PRO A 116 -21.16 17.45 14.94
C PRO A 116 -19.72 17.40 14.39
N LYS A 117 -18.70 17.30 15.25
CA LYS A 117 -17.39 16.77 14.84
C LYS A 117 -17.63 15.29 14.48
N GLN A 118 -18.10 14.99 13.28
CA GLN A 118 -18.18 13.61 12.79
C GLN A 118 -17.02 13.34 11.85
N TRP A 119 -15.82 13.28 12.44
CA TRP A 119 -14.76 12.41 11.94
C TRP A 119 -14.78 11.19 12.85
N GLY A 120 -15.45 10.14 12.42
CA GLY A 120 -15.56 8.91 13.21
C GLY A 120 -16.79 8.14 12.81
N ALA A 121 -16.58 7.08 12.01
CA ALA A 121 -17.60 6.09 11.72
C ALA A 121 -18.26 5.65 13.03
N LYS A 122 -19.60 5.64 13.09
CA LYS A 122 -20.32 5.00 14.19
C LYS A 122 -19.77 3.59 14.38
N GLU A 123 -19.35 3.26 15.59
CA GLU A 123 -18.93 1.90 15.95
C GLU A 123 -20.06 0.92 15.60
N GLY A 124 -19.86 0.15 14.53
CA GLY A 124 -20.84 -0.83 14.05
C GLY A 124 -20.87 -1.07 12.53
N THR A 125 -20.38 -0.13 11.71
CA THR A 125 -20.49 -0.21 10.23
C THR A 125 -19.15 -0.41 9.50
N LYS A 126 -18.09 -0.87 10.18
CA LYS A 126 -16.73 -0.99 9.63
C LYS A 126 -16.63 -1.83 8.34
N GLY A 127 -17.56 -2.75 8.08
CA GLY A 127 -17.51 -3.66 6.90
C GLY A 127 -18.30 -3.22 5.66
N LEU A 128 -19.16 -2.20 5.74
CA LEU A 128 -20.11 -1.84 4.68
C LEU A 128 -19.91 -0.43 4.09
N MET A 129 -18.98 0.34 4.66
CA MET A 129 -18.70 1.71 4.25
C MET A 129 -18.03 1.74 2.88
N TYR A 130 -18.54 2.57 1.96
CA TYR A 130 -18.05 2.75 0.58
C TYR A 130 -16.52 2.79 0.47
N HIS A 131 -15.84 3.50 1.37
CA HIS A 131 -14.39 3.67 1.36
C HIS A 131 -13.58 2.39 1.65
N HIS A 132 -14.18 1.37 2.26
CA HIS A 132 -13.54 0.10 2.60
C HIS A 132 -13.58 -0.91 1.45
N ARG A 133 -14.27 -0.62 0.35
CA ARG A 133 -14.33 -1.50 -0.82
C ARG A 133 -13.17 -1.19 -1.76
N MET A 134 -12.45 -2.21 -2.20
CA MET A 134 -11.26 -2.01 -3.02
C MET A 134 -11.57 -1.36 -4.38
N TRP A 135 -12.70 -1.72 -5.01
CA TRP A 135 -13.17 -1.14 -6.28
C TRP A 135 -13.42 0.38 -6.19
N THR A 136 -13.92 0.88 -5.05
CA THR A 136 -14.25 2.30 -4.88
C THR A 136 -13.02 3.19 -4.89
N SER A 137 -11.83 2.61 -4.74
CA SER A 137 -10.56 3.29 -4.93
C SER A 137 -10.40 3.84 -6.35
N GLN A 138 -10.78 3.09 -7.39
CA GLN A 138 -10.76 3.61 -8.76
C GLN A 138 -11.84 4.68 -8.96
N GLU A 139 -13.02 4.46 -8.39
CA GLU A 139 -14.16 5.38 -8.50
C GLU A 139 -13.86 6.74 -7.87
N TYR A 140 -13.25 6.73 -6.68
CA TYR A 140 -12.97 7.91 -5.90
C TYR A 140 -11.72 8.63 -6.41
N HIS A 141 -10.56 7.96 -6.54
CA HIS A 141 -9.30 8.67 -6.80
C HIS A 141 -9.15 9.20 -8.22
N PHE A 142 -9.70 8.51 -9.21
CA PHE A 142 -9.63 8.99 -10.60
C PHE A 142 -10.66 10.08 -10.90
N ALA A 143 -11.76 10.19 -10.13
CA ALA A 143 -12.76 11.23 -10.34
C ALA A 143 -12.20 12.64 -10.06
N LYS A 144 -12.30 13.54 -11.04
CA LYS A 144 -11.83 14.94 -10.91
C LYS A 144 -12.76 15.81 -10.06
N ARG A 145 -14.04 15.43 -9.97
CA ARG A 145 -15.08 16.09 -9.19
C ARG A 145 -15.98 15.01 -8.61
N ARG A 146 -16.28 15.12 -7.32
CA ARG A 146 -17.08 14.17 -6.55
C ARG A 146 -18.19 14.94 -5.85
N LEU A 147 -19.39 14.37 -5.84
CA LEU A 147 -20.48 14.78 -4.96
C LEU A 147 -20.78 13.59 -4.04
N ILE A 148 -20.36 13.72 -2.79
CA ILE A 148 -20.30 12.66 -1.79
C ILE A 148 -21.49 12.82 -0.85
N PHE A 149 -22.28 11.76 -0.70
CA PHE A 149 -23.36 11.62 0.27
C PHE A 149 -22.88 10.69 1.37
N GLU A 150 -22.44 11.27 2.48
CA GLU A 150 -21.82 10.58 3.61
C GLU A 150 -22.21 11.26 4.91
N ASP A 151 -22.45 10.46 5.95
CA ASP A 151 -22.88 10.89 7.28
C ASP A 151 -24.11 11.81 7.24
N GLY A 152 -25.01 11.56 6.28
CA GLY A 152 -26.21 12.35 6.07
C GLY A 152 -25.97 13.71 5.40
N GLN A 153 -24.75 14.12 5.09
CA GLN A 153 -24.45 15.39 4.43
C GLN A 153 -24.06 15.20 2.96
N ALA A 154 -24.21 16.28 2.17
CA ALA A 154 -23.67 16.34 0.81
C ALA A 154 -22.39 17.19 0.78
N THR A 155 -21.32 16.61 0.24
CA THR A 155 -20.01 17.27 0.08
C THR A 155 -19.60 17.26 -1.37
N TRP A 156 -19.38 18.43 -1.95
CA TRP A 156 -18.72 18.57 -3.23
C TRP A 156 -17.21 18.65 -3.03
N GLN A 157 -16.45 17.92 -3.84
CA GLN A 157 -15.00 17.89 -3.72
C GLN A 157 -14.35 17.81 -5.11
N CYS A 158 -13.28 18.57 -5.32
CA CYS A 158 -12.39 18.44 -6.47
C CYS A 158 -10.93 18.44 -6.02
N ASN A 159 -9.98 18.42 -6.96
CA ASN A 159 -8.55 18.41 -6.63
C ASN A 159 -8.04 19.75 -6.03
N HIS A 160 -8.86 20.79 -5.93
CA HIS A 160 -8.45 22.13 -5.46
C HIS A 160 -9.29 22.68 -4.31
N ALA A 161 -10.52 22.18 -4.13
CA ALA A 161 -11.49 22.72 -3.19
C ALA A 161 -12.45 21.62 -2.71
N GLN A 162 -12.95 21.80 -1.49
CA GLN A 162 -13.99 20.99 -0.89
C GLN A 162 -15.04 21.91 -0.29
N TRP A 163 -16.31 21.63 -0.56
CA TRP A 163 -17.45 22.36 -0.04
C TRP A 163 -18.47 21.39 0.55
N THR A 164 -18.82 21.60 1.81
CA THR A 164 -19.93 20.90 2.47
C THR A 164 -21.20 21.74 2.35
N GLU A 165 -22.36 21.12 2.46
CA GLU A 165 -23.66 21.79 2.34
C GLU A 165 -23.94 22.91 3.36
N ASP A 166 -23.21 22.90 4.47
CA ASP A 166 -23.24 23.84 5.58
C ASP A 166 -22.11 24.89 5.49
N HIS A 167 -21.32 24.86 4.41
CA HIS A 167 -20.26 25.82 4.15
C HIS A 167 -20.82 27.20 3.72
N LEU A 168 -20.45 28.26 4.44
CA LEU A 168 -20.61 29.64 4.00
C LEU A 168 -19.45 29.99 3.06
N TYR A 169 -19.75 30.24 1.78
CA TYR A 169 -18.77 30.59 0.74
C TYR A 169 -17.77 31.66 1.21
N ASN A 170 -16.47 31.32 1.21
CA ASN A 170 -15.38 32.21 1.62
C ASN A 170 -14.10 31.97 0.78
N PRO A 171 -13.96 32.67 -0.36
CA PRO A 171 -12.94 32.39 -1.36
C PRO A 171 -11.48 32.59 -0.88
N GLU A 172 -11.25 33.31 0.22
CA GLU A 172 -9.90 33.52 0.77
C GLU A 172 -9.40 32.35 1.64
N HIS A 173 -10.31 31.47 2.10
CA HIS A 173 -10.01 30.33 2.98
C HIS A 173 -10.32 28.95 2.34
N GLU A 174 -10.71 28.94 1.07
CA GLU A 174 -11.22 27.78 0.31
C GLU A 174 -10.15 26.84 -0.27
N ARG A 175 -8.85 27.10 -0.05
CA ARG A 175 -7.80 26.15 -0.44
C ARG A 175 -7.81 24.96 0.50
N VAL A 176 -8.02 23.76 -0.04
CA VAL A 176 -7.80 22.54 0.75
C VAL A 176 -6.32 22.53 1.16
N ARG A 177 -6.06 22.41 2.47
CA ARG A 177 -4.68 22.33 3.00
C ARG A 177 -3.94 21.06 2.55
N LYS A 178 -4.67 20.03 2.10
CA LYS A 178 -4.19 18.77 1.51
C LYS A 178 -5.15 18.34 0.40
N LYS A 179 -4.69 18.12 -0.84
CA LYS A 179 -5.59 17.62 -1.89
C LYS A 179 -5.94 16.15 -1.61
N PRO A 180 -7.16 15.68 -1.93
CA PRO A 180 -7.53 14.27 -1.77
C PRO A 180 -6.67 13.29 -2.57
N THR A 181 -6.06 13.78 -3.66
CA THR A 181 -5.06 13.03 -4.43
C THR A 181 -3.71 12.94 -3.70
N GLU A 182 -3.36 13.91 -2.85
CA GLU A 182 -2.09 13.96 -2.11
C GLU A 182 -2.05 12.92 -0.98
N ASP A 183 -3.18 12.61 -0.33
CA ASP A 183 -3.25 11.56 0.71
C ASP A 183 -3.12 10.12 0.15
N TYR A 184 -3.33 9.93 -1.16
CA TYR A 184 -3.50 8.59 -1.74
C TYR A 184 -2.61 8.29 -2.94
N MET A 185 -2.48 9.22 -3.88
CA MET A 185 -1.48 9.08 -4.92
C MET A 185 -0.12 9.50 -4.38
N GLY A 186 -0.04 10.31 -3.31
CA GLY A 186 1.17 10.99 -2.85
C GLY A 186 1.10 12.47 -3.25
N HIS A 187 1.81 13.33 -2.53
CA HIS A 187 1.83 14.76 -2.84
C HIS A 187 2.24 14.91 -4.32
N GLU A 188 1.45 15.60 -5.17
CA GLU A 188 1.66 15.66 -6.64
C GLU A 188 3.12 16.02 -7.01
N ASP A 189 3.77 16.71 -6.09
CA ASP A 189 5.15 17.16 -6.12
C ASP A 189 6.22 16.05 -6.00
N TYR A 190 5.86 14.81 -5.65
CA TYR A 190 6.85 13.78 -5.31
C TYR A 190 6.73 12.51 -6.18
N LEU A 191 5.62 12.29 -6.87
CA LEU A 191 5.34 10.99 -7.49
C LEU A 191 6.07 10.67 -8.77
N LYS A 192 6.83 11.60 -9.32
CA LYS A 192 7.49 11.37 -10.61
C LYS A 192 8.78 10.59 -10.51
N VAL A 193 9.36 10.45 -9.32
CA VAL A 193 10.55 9.63 -9.06
C VAL A 193 10.12 8.27 -8.48
N PRO A 194 10.56 7.14 -9.05
CA PRO A 194 10.31 5.82 -8.46
C PRO A 194 10.79 5.74 -7.01
N SER A 195 9.91 5.37 -6.08
CA SER A 195 10.22 5.16 -4.67
C SER A 195 9.42 3.95 -4.19
N LEU A 196 10.10 3.00 -3.55
CA LEU A 196 9.46 1.80 -3.02
C LEU A 196 8.63 2.11 -1.78
N ASP A 197 9.14 2.99 -0.92
CA ASP A 197 8.45 3.48 0.27
C ASP A 197 7.08 4.12 -0.08
N ARG A 198 7.07 5.05 -1.03
CA ARG A 198 5.80 5.67 -1.46
C ARG A 198 4.84 4.71 -2.13
N LEU A 199 5.37 3.74 -2.89
CA LEU A 199 4.54 2.69 -3.46
C LEU A 199 3.98 1.79 -2.34
N SER A 200 4.78 1.49 -1.32
CA SER A 200 4.44 0.73 -0.12
C SER A 200 3.22 1.33 0.59
N ASP A 201 3.21 2.64 0.81
CA ASP A 201 2.08 3.35 1.41
C ASP A 201 0.79 3.21 0.60
N LEU A 202 0.88 3.34 -0.73
CA LEU A 202 -0.27 3.20 -1.61
C LEU A 202 -0.81 1.77 -1.56
N ILE A 203 0.05 0.77 -1.69
CA ILE A 203 -0.37 -0.64 -1.68
C ILE A 203 -0.91 -1.05 -0.30
N GLY A 204 -0.34 -0.55 0.80
CA GLY A 204 -0.81 -0.84 2.16
C GLY A 204 -2.24 -0.33 2.38
N LYS A 205 -2.52 0.92 2.01
CA LYS A 205 -3.87 1.51 2.06
C LYS A 205 -4.85 0.89 1.07
N PHE A 206 -4.36 0.37 -0.04
CA PHE A 206 -5.19 -0.29 -1.04
C PHE A 206 -5.55 -1.71 -0.62
N ASN A 207 -4.58 -2.49 -0.16
CA ASN A 207 -4.74 -3.91 0.15
C ASN A 207 -5.45 -4.18 1.49
N SER A 208 -5.51 -3.18 2.38
CA SER A 208 -6.36 -3.21 3.59
C SER A 208 -7.86 -3.13 3.29
N LYS A 209 -8.24 -2.82 2.04
CA LYS A 209 -9.64 -2.79 1.60
C LYS A 209 -10.17 -4.18 1.26
N THR A 210 -11.48 -4.32 1.42
CA THR A 210 -12.23 -5.56 1.18
C THR A 210 -12.56 -5.72 -0.31
N LEU A 211 -12.57 -6.97 -0.74
CA LEU A 211 -12.93 -7.37 -2.11
C LEU A 211 -13.91 -8.54 -2.04
N ARG A 212 -14.97 -8.49 -2.85
CA ARG A 212 -15.99 -9.56 -2.86
C ARG A 212 -15.45 -10.87 -3.45
N PHE A 213 -14.62 -10.76 -4.48
CA PHE A 213 -14.02 -11.89 -5.18
C PHE A 213 -12.52 -11.66 -5.23
N GLY A 214 -11.73 -12.52 -4.59
CA GLY A 214 -10.29 -12.32 -4.44
C GLY A 214 -9.58 -12.09 -5.78
N GLU A 215 -9.99 -12.87 -6.80
CA GLU A 215 -9.47 -12.83 -8.18
C GLU A 215 -9.59 -11.46 -8.87
N ASP A 216 -10.43 -10.54 -8.37
CA ASP A 216 -10.62 -9.22 -8.97
C ASP A 216 -9.51 -8.22 -8.61
N VAL A 217 -8.59 -8.56 -7.69
CA VAL A 217 -7.60 -7.64 -7.12
C VAL A 217 -6.77 -6.92 -8.19
N TYR A 218 -6.31 -7.64 -9.21
CA TYR A 218 -5.53 -7.05 -10.29
C TYR A 218 -6.37 -6.04 -11.08
N ASN A 219 -7.62 -6.39 -11.40
CA ASN A 219 -8.52 -5.51 -12.13
C ASN A 219 -8.88 -4.27 -11.31
N ALA A 220 -9.09 -4.43 -10.00
CA ALA A 220 -9.31 -3.33 -9.07
C ALA A 220 -8.09 -2.41 -8.95
N PHE A 221 -6.87 -2.92 -9.17
CA PHE A 221 -5.64 -2.14 -9.15
C PHE A 221 -5.22 -1.58 -10.53
N SER A 222 -5.83 -2.04 -11.63
CA SER A 222 -5.39 -1.77 -13.01
C SER A 222 -5.33 -0.28 -13.38
N GLY A 223 -6.21 0.54 -12.80
CA GLY A 223 -6.14 1.99 -12.92
C GLY A 223 -4.84 2.58 -12.36
N TYR A 224 -4.42 2.13 -11.17
CA TYR A 224 -3.15 2.54 -10.58
C TYR A 224 -1.97 2.04 -11.40
N ASN A 225 -2.04 0.80 -11.89
CA ASN A 225 -1.00 0.25 -12.73
C ASN A 225 -0.73 1.14 -13.96
N THR A 226 -1.79 1.65 -14.59
CA THR A 226 -1.69 2.58 -15.73
C THR A 226 -0.98 3.89 -15.35
N TYR A 227 -1.28 4.45 -14.17
CA TYR A 227 -0.61 5.64 -13.67
C TYR A 227 0.86 5.38 -13.31
N LEU A 228 1.13 4.29 -12.59
CA LEU A 228 2.45 3.90 -12.09
C LEU A 228 3.40 3.53 -13.22
N ASN A 229 2.91 3.02 -14.35
CA ASN A 229 3.72 2.80 -15.55
C ASN A 229 4.35 4.09 -16.09
N SER A 230 3.78 5.28 -15.80
CA SER A 230 4.40 6.57 -16.16
C SER A 230 5.53 7.00 -15.22
N ILE A 231 5.73 6.27 -14.11
CA ILE A 231 6.69 6.60 -13.05
C ILE A 231 7.81 5.56 -13.07
N PHE A 232 7.44 4.29 -12.93
CA PHE A 232 8.37 3.17 -12.86
C PHE A 232 8.79 2.74 -14.28
N PRO A 233 10.09 2.80 -14.63
CA PRO A 233 10.59 2.21 -15.87
C PRO A 233 10.18 0.75 -16.00
N HIS A 234 9.78 0.32 -17.19
CA HIS A 234 9.25 -1.02 -17.50
C HIS A 234 7.93 -1.40 -16.79
N GLY A 235 7.43 -0.58 -15.87
CA GLY A 235 6.15 -0.78 -15.19
C GLY A 235 6.22 -1.77 -14.03
N LEU A 236 5.06 -2.37 -13.72
CA LEU A 236 4.89 -3.29 -12.60
C LEU A 236 4.38 -4.66 -13.06
N VAL A 237 4.83 -5.71 -12.37
CA VAL A 237 4.40 -7.11 -12.52
C VAL A 237 3.62 -7.50 -11.26
N TYR A 238 2.30 -7.71 -11.37
CA TYR A 238 1.42 -7.99 -10.21
C TYR A 238 1.66 -7.05 -9.00
N GLY A 239 1.82 -5.75 -9.25
CA GLY A 239 2.04 -4.76 -8.21
C GLY A 239 3.50 -4.59 -7.74
N HIS A 240 4.45 -5.33 -8.32
CA HIS A 240 5.88 -5.21 -8.04
C HIS A 240 6.59 -4.41 -9.14
N PRO A 241 7.31 -3.31 -8.83
CA PRO A 241 8.03 -2.55 -9.86
C PRO A 241 9.22 -3.34 -10.38
N GLU A 242 9.36 -3.46 -11.71
CA GLU A 242 10.47 -4.23 -12.31
C GLU A 242 11.84 -3.72 -11.84
N LEU A 243 12.02 -2.39 -11.79
CA LEU A 243 13.25 -1.73 -11.34
C LEU A 243 13.78 -2.24 -9.99
N PHE A 244 12.88 -2.50 -9.04
CA PHE A 244 13.19 -2.93 -7.67
C PHE A 244 12.66 -4.34 -7.36
N PHE A 245 12.47 -5.17 -8.38
CA PHE A 245 11.76 -6.44 -8.25
C PHE A 245 12.28 -7.33 -7.11
N ASP A 246 13.59 -7.54 -7.01
CA ASP A 246 14.21 -8.36 -5.95
C ASP A 246 13.85 -7.88 -4.54
N ILE A 247 14.01 -6.57 -4.30
CA ILE A 247 13.71 -5.92 -3.03
C ILE A 247 12.22 -6.06 -2.73
N SER A 248 11.36 -5.82 -3.73
CA SER A 248 9.92 -5.84 -3.57
C SER A 248 9.35 -7.25 -3.25
N LEU A 249 10.05 -8.34 -3.61
CA LEU A 249 9.66 -9.71 -3.25
C LEU A 249 9.78 -10.00 -1.75
N CYS A 250 10.55 -9.18 -1.03
CA CYS A 250 10.67 -9.21 0.44
C CYS A 250 9.55 -8.41 1.13
N TRP A 251 8.42 -8.19 0.47
CA TRP A 251 7.27 -7.51 1.07
C TRP A 251 6.85 -8.19 2.38
N LYS A 252 6.47 -7.37 3.35
CA LYS A 252 6.16 -7.75 4.72
C LYS A 252 4.70 -7.43 5.05
N PRO A 253 4.04 -8.26 5.88
CA PRO A 253 2.72 -7.90 6.41
C PRO A 253 2.85 -6.83 7.50
N SER A 254 1.82 -6.00 7.65
CA SER A 254 1.58 -5.18 8.84
C SER A 254 0.35 -5.74 9.54
N GLY A 255 0.57 -6.53 10.59
CA GLY A 255 -0.46 -7.37 11.22
C GLY A 255 -0.74 -8.67 10.46
N CYS A 256 -1.94 -9.25 10.63
CA CYS A 256 -2.30 -10.52 10.00
C CYS A 256 -2.68 -10.33 8.51
N VAL A 257 -2.05 -11.09 7.61
CA VAL A 257 -2.50 -11.21 6.22
C VAL A 257 -2.96 -12.62 5.90
N ARG A 258 -4.03 -12.74 5.11
CA ARG A 258 -4.65 -14.03 4.76
C ARG A 258 -4.61 -14.29 3.27
N ARG A 259 -4.39 -15.54 2.88
CA ARG A 259 -4.35 -15.92 1.47
C ARG A 259 -5.73 -15.74 0.82
N ARG A 260 -5.82 -14.93 -0.24
CA ARG A 260 -7.02 -14.82 -1.07
C ARG A 260 -7.28 -16.15 -1.78
N THR A 261 -8.55 -16.51 -1.90
CA THR A 261 -8.99 -17.70 -2.63
C THR A 261 -9.89 -17.30 -3.78
N ALA A 262 -9.70 -17.94 -4.93
CA ALA A 262 -10.58 -17.74 -6.07
C ALA A 262 -11.99 -18.21 -5.71
N SER A 263 -13.00 -17.43 -6.08
CA SER A 263 -14.38 -17.77 -5.77
C SER A 263 -14.88 -18.96 -6.59
N ALA A 264 -15.96 -19.59 -6.13
CA ALA A 264 -16.64 -20.65 -6.91
C ALA A 264 -17.22 -20.17 -8.25
N ARG A 265 -17.25 -18.84 -8.49
CA ARG A 265 -17.70 -18.25 -9.75
C ARG A 265 -16.56 -18.02 -10.74
N TYR A 266 -15.31 -18.20 -10.31
CA TYR A 266 -14.17 -18.06 -11.19
C TYR A 266 -14.26 -19.11 -12.31
N THR A 267 -14.42 -18.63 -13.54
CA THR A 267 -14.56 -19.45 -14.76
C THR A 267 -13.29 -19.49 -15.60
N GLY A 268 -12.23 -18.80 -15.17
CA GLY A 268 -10.94 -18.78 -15.85
C GLY A 268 -10.14 -20.08 -15.64
N ASP A 269 -8.94 -20.12 -16.21
CA ASP A 269 -8.03 -21.25 -16.01
C ASP A 269 -7.68 -21.36 -14.51
N PRO A 270 -7.92 -22.51 -13.85
CA PRO A 270 -7.55 -22.72 -12.44
C PRO A 270 -6.06 -22.54 -12.16
N LEU A 271 -5.20 -22.65 -13.18
CA LEU A 271 -3.80 -22.29 -13.06
C LEU A 271 -3.63 -20.77 -13.03
N CYS A 272 -4.49 -20.01 -13.70
CA CYS A 272 -4.43 -18.55 -13.91
C CYS A 272 -5.39 -17.71 -13.07
N THR A 273 -5.56 -18.07 -11.79
CA THR A 273 -6.48 -17.38 -10.86
C THR A 273 -6.23 -15.88 -10.68
N GLY A 274 -5.05 -15.37 -11.09
CA GLY A 274 -4.67 -13.98 -10.88
C GLY A 274 -4.24 -13.68 -9.45
N LEU A 275 -4.00 -14.71 -8.66
CA LEU A 275 -3.64 -14.63 -7.25
C LEU A 275 -2.30 -15.33 -7.02
N PRO A 276 -1.14 -14.77 -7.43
CA PRO A 276 0.13 -15.43 -7.17
C PRO A 276 0.54 -15.35 -5.69
N SER A 277 1.21 -16.38 -5.15
CA SER A 277 1.65 -16.38 -3.74
C SER A 277 2.81 -15.42 -3.47
N TRP A 278 3.62 -15.15 -4.49
CA TRP A 278 4.79 -14.27 -4.40
C TRP A 278 4.44 -12.79 -4.41
N SER A 279 3.24 -12.43 -4.89
CA SER A 279 2.75 -11.06 -4.89
C SER A 279 1.87 -10.78 -3.68
N TRP A 280 1.95 -9.57 -3.13
CA TRP A 280 1.03 -9.08 -2.11
C TRP A 280 -0.44 -9.14 -2.57
N MET A 281 -0.72 -9.10 -3.88
CA MET A 281 -2.07 -9.22 -4.45
C MET A 281 -2.71 -10.57 -4.14
N GLY A 282 -1.92 -11.61 -3.90
CA GLY A 282 -2.41 -12.90 -3.45
C GLY A 282 -2.96 -12.90 -2.01
N TRP A 283 -2.79 -11.82 -1.26
CA TRP A 283 -3.06 -11.75 0.17
C TRP A 283 -4.01 -10.60 0.51
N GLU A 284 -4.82 -10.81 1.54
CA GLU A 284 -5.74 -9.83 2.11
C GLU A 284 -5.18 -9.34 3.44
N GLY A 285 -5.09 -8.02 3.60
CA GLY A 285 -4.53 -7.35 4.77
C GLY A 285 -3.50 -6.30 4.39
N GLN A 286 -2.99 -5.60 5.38
CA GLN A 286 -2.02 -4.53 5.15
C GLN A 286 -0.63 -5.12 4.88
N THR A 287 0.01 -4.66 3.81
CA THR A 287 1.31 -5.14 3.35
C THR A 287 2.18 -3.97 2.93
N HIS A 288 3.48 -4.09 3.15
CA HIS A 288 4.48 -3.07 2.84
C HIS A 288 5.66 -3.68 2.09
N PHE A 289 6.31 -2.91 1.21
CA PHE A 289 7.64 -3.23 0.73
C PHE A 289 8.68 -2.97 1.83
N PRO A 290 9.83 -3.66 1.80
CA PRO A 290 10.88 -3.42 2.77
C PRO A 290 11.55 -2.06 2.53
N ASP A 291 12.01 -1.48 3.62
CA ASP A 291 12.83 -0.28 3.64
C ASP A 291 14.24 -0.59 3.09
N ASP A 292 14.78 0.29 2.25
CA ASP A 292 16.14 0.16 1.71
C ASP A 292 17.01 1.35 2.16
N GLY A 293 17.72 1.16 3.27
CA GLY A 293 18.67 2.15 3.80
C GLY A 293 19.89 2.41 2.92
N GLU A 294 20.07 1.67 1.82
CA GLU A 294 21.10 1.94 0.82
C GLU A 294 20.62 2.84 -0.33
N GLY A 295 19.31 3.01 -0.49
CA GLY A 295 18.71 3.67 -1.64
C GLY A 295 18.21 5.09 -1.38
N GLU A 296 17.28 5.23 -0.43
CA GLU A 296 16.59 6.49 -0.14
C GLU A 296 17.16 7.11 1.13
N ILE A 297 17.35 8.44 1.14
CA ILE A 297 18.08 9.09 2.24
C ILE A 297 17.23 9.41 3.48
N ASN A 298 15.91 9.36 3.38
CA ASN A 298 14.94 9.77 4.41
C ASN A 298 14.18 8.55 4.95
N ILE A 299 14.87 7.42 5.12
CA ILE A 299 14.30 6.16 5.62
C ILE A 299 15.16 5.62 6.77
N LEU A 300 14.56 5.44 7.94
CA LEU A 300 15.16 4.71 9.06
C LEU A 300 14.99 3.21 8.83
N GLY A 301 15.93 2.62 8.08
CA GLY A 301 15.90 1.19 7.75
C GLY A 301 16.70 0.33 8.73
N GLU A 302 16.11 -0.74 9.21
CA GLU A 302 16.81 -1.82 9.94
C GLU A 302 17.59 -2.75 8.99
N MET A 303 17.42 -2.55 7.69
CA MET A 303 17.99 -3.36 6.62
C MET A 303 18.38 -2.49 5.43
N GLY A 304 19.29 -3.00 4.61
CA GLY A 304 19.63 -2.42 3.32
C GLY A 304 19.92 -3.48 2.28
N PHE A 305 19.82 -3.11 1.00
CA PHE A 305 20.03 -4.00 -0.13
C PHE A 305 21.22 -3.53 -0.95
N THR A 306 22.16 -4.43 -1.24
CA THR A 306 23.45 -4.08 -1.85
C THR A 306 23.66 -4.70 -3.22
N GLU A 307 23.15 -5.91 -3.45
CA GLU A 307 23.32 -6.63 -4.71
C GLU A 307 22.18 -7.61 -4.99
N ALA A 308 21.69 -7.65 -6.24
CA ALA A 308 20.80 -8.71 -6.70
C ALA A 308 21.60 -9.99 -7.00
N VAL A 309 21.14 -11.15 -6.53
CA VAL A 309 21.83 -12.44 -6.76
C VAL A 309 21.05 -13.42 -7.63
N THR A 310 19.83 -13.05 -8.01
CA THR A 310 18.88 -13.90 -8.73
C THR A 310 18.32 -13.16 -9.93
N ASP A 311 18.44 -13.76 -11.12
CA ASP A 311 17.76 -13.27 -12.32
C ASP A 311 16.35 -13.87 -12.41
N TRP A 312 15.35 -13.01 -12.53
CA TRP A 312 13.94 -13.41 -12.55
C TRP A 312 13.34 -13.36 -13.96
N TYR A 313 12.46 -14.31 -14.23
CA TYR A 313 11.71 -14.38 -15.48
C TYR A 313 10.24 -14.65 -15.19
N ALA A 314 9.35 -13.98 -15.91
CA ALA A 314 7.91 -14.16 -15.81
C ALA A 314 7.40 -15.21 -16.82
N MET A 315 6.36 -15.95 -16.43
CA MET A 315 5.78 -17.07 -17.17
C MET A 315 4.25 -17.10 -17.01
N GLU A 316 3.55 -17.52 -18.05
CA GLU A 316 2.08 -17.66 -18.01
C GLU A 316 1.62 -18.92 -17.26
N TYR A 317 2.31 -20.04 -17.52
CA TYR A 317 2.09 -21.33 -16.87
C TYR A 317 3.43 -22.02 -16.54
N PRO A 318 3.46 -22.98 -15.59
CA PRO A 318 4.68 -23.67 -15.21
C PRO A 318 5.29 -24.39 -16.42
N GLY A 319 6.56 -24.12 -16.71
CA GLY A 319 7.28 -24.71 -17.85
C GLY A 319 6.97 -24.07 -19.21
N SER A 320 6.19 -22.98 -19.26
CA SER A 320 5.96 -22.22 -20.49
C SER A 320 7.26 -21.63 -21.07
N SER A 321 7.27 -21.45 -22.40
CA SER A 321 8.34 -20.79 -23.14
C SER A 321 7.70 -19.93 -24.26
N PRO A 322 8.21 -18.71 -24.52
CA PRO A 322 9.39 -18.08 -23.93
C PRO A 322 9.15 -17.53 -22.52
N LYS A 323 10.19 -17.58 -21.68
CA LYS A 323 10.23 -16.90 -20.38
C LYS A 323 10.61 -15.44 -20.61
N GLN A 324 9.86 -14.50 -20.04
CA GLN A 324 10.12 -13.07 -20.21
C GLN A 324 11.04 -12.56 -19.09
N PRO A 325 12.20 -11.96 -19.37
CA PRO A 325 13.07 -11.45 -18.32
C PRO A 325 12.42 -10.27 -17.58
N ILE A 326 12.60 -10.23 -16.26
CA ILE A 326 12.20 -9.10 -15.40
C ILE A 326 13.43 -8.23 -15.15
N HIS A 327 13.35 -6.94 -15.47
CA HIS A 327 14.52 -6.06 -15.50
C HIS A 327 14.78 -5.39 -14.14
N SER A 328 15.26 -6.16 -13.15
CA SER A 328 15.71 -5.59 -11.88
C SER A 328 17.08 -4.93 -12.01
N GLN A 329 17.10 -3.59 -11.94
CA GLN A 329 18.28 -2.77 -12.27
C GLN A 329 18.81 -1.92 -11.10
N TRP A 330 18.15 -1.96 -9.95
CA TRP A 330 18.51 -1.16 -8.77
C TRP A 330 19.98 -1.37 -8.33
N SER A 331 20.46 -2.62 -8.33
CA SER A 331 21.81 -2.94 -7.84
C SER A 331 22.91 -2.43 -8.79
N GLN A 332 22.63 -2.42 -10.10
CA GLN A 332 23.50 -1.83 -11.11
C GLN A 332 23.54 -0.32 -10.95
N CYS A 333 22.39 0.32 -10.68
CA CYS A 333 22.30 1.75 -10.42
C CYS A 333 23.16 2.18 -9.23
N ARG A 334 23.20 1.38 -8.16
CA ARG A 334 24.08 1.61 -7.00
C ARG A 334 25.58 1.58 -7.36
N LYS A 335 25.98 0.75 -8.33
CA LYS A 335 27.36 0.59 -8.79
C LYS A 335 27.75 1.59 -9.89
N SER A 336 26.81 2.40 -10.35
CA SER A 336 27.02 3.33 -11.46
C SER A 336 27.96 4.48 -11.06
N PRO A 337 28.93 4.85 -11.93
CA PRO A 337 29.83 5.95 -11.63
C PRO A 337 29.09 7.30 -11.65
N PRO A 338 29.59 8.33 -10.95
CA PRO A 338 29.04 9.68 -11.03
C PRO A 338 28.90 10.18 -12.47
N GLY A 339 27.73 10.72 -12.82
CA GLY A 339 27.46 11.25 -14.16
C GLY A 339 27.05 10.23 -15.24
N SER A 340 26.84 8.96 -14.86
CA SER A 340 26.38 7.89 -15.77
C SER A 340 24.89 7.96 -16.15
N MET A 341 24.07 8.67 -15.38
CA MET A 341 22.61 8.77 -15.56
C MET A 341 22.20 10.14 -16.14
N THR A 342 21.00 10.21 -16.71
CA THR A 342 20.42 11.35 -17.46
C THR A 342 20.58 12.73 -16.81
N GLU A 343 20.39 13.80 -17.59
CA GLU A 343 20.45 15.23 -17.18
C GLU A 343 19.59 15.63 -15.96
N LEU A 344 18.66 14.78 -15.50
CA LEU A 344 17.75 15.06 -14.38
C LEU A 344 18.34 14.85 -12.98
N TRP A 345 19.44 14.11 -12.87
CA TRP A 345 20.11 13.85 -11.60
C TRP A 345 21.34 14.75 -11.47
N ARG A 346 21.31 15.66 -10.49
CA ARG A 346 22.47 16.43 -10.08
C ARG A 346 23.27 15.64 -9.05
N CYS A 347 24.52 15.37 -9.36
CA CYS A 347 25.45 14.67 -8.47
C CYS A 347 26.28 15.69 -7.69
N GLU A 348 26.37 15.53 -6.37
CA GLU A 348 27.19 16.35 -5.49
C GLU A 348 28.05 15.46 -4.59
N GLU A 349 29.21 15.96 -4.17
CA GLU A 349 30.02 15.28 -3.15
C GLU A 349 29.28 15.33 -1.82
N PHE A 350 29.06 14.17 -1.19
CA PHE A 350 28.37 14.10 0.09
C PHE A 350 29.28 14.63 1.20
N LYS A 351 28.73 15.53 2.02
CA LYS A 351 29.39 16.09 3.19
C LYS A 351 28.53 15.77 4.41
N PRO A 352 29.01 14.91 5.33
CA PRO A 352 28.30 14.62 6.57
C PRO A 352 27.94 15.90 7.34
N PRO A 353 26.74 15.99 7.92
CA PRO A 353 26.42 17.03 8.89
C PRO A 353 27.42 17.02 10.06
N GLU A 354 27.65 18.17 10.70
CA GLU A 354 28.56 18.25 11.84
C GLU A 354 28.01 17.51 13.08
N ILE A 355 26.68 17.58 13.27
CA ILE A 355 25.97 17.09 14.45
C ILE A 355 24.76 16.26 14.02
N ASP A 356 24.49 15.19 14.75
CA ASP A 356 23.24 14.43 14.67
C ASP A 356 22.15 15.05 15.55
N TYR A 357 21.23 15.76 14.90
CA TYR A 357 20.09 16.39 15.57
C TYR A 357 18.97 15.41 15.94
N ASN A 358 18.92 14.22 15.33
CA ASN A 358 17.85 13.24 15.56
C ASN A 358 17.96 12.55 16.93
N LYS A 359 19.16 12.52 17.53
CA LYS A 359 19.38 12.01 18.89
C LYS A 359 19.32 13.07 20.00
N THR A 360 19.33 14.36 19.66
CA THR A 360 19.04 15.43 20.62
C THR A 360 17.52 15.54 20.77
N ARG A 361 16.98 15.17 21.93
CA ARG A 361 15.53 15.03 22.22
C ARG A 361 14.67 16.32 22.09
N VAL A 362 15.17 17.37 21.45
CA VAL A 362 14.57 18.72 21.44
C VAL A 362 14.67 19.33 20.04
N GLN A 363 13.79 18.91 19.13
CA GLN A 363 13.05 19.72 18.15
C GLN A 363 12.54 18.80 17.03
N LYS A 364 11.21 18.73 16.87
CA LYS A 364 10.51 18.07 15.75
C LYS A 364 10.68 18.88 14.45
N ASP A 365 11.90 19.19 14.07
CA ASP A 365 12.19 19.73 12.74
C ASP A 365 12.81 18.58 11.94
N TYR A 366 11.95 17.78 11.29
CA TYR A 366 12.28 16.62 10.44
C TYR A 366 13.03 17.02 9.15
N SER A 367 13.87 18.05 9.20
CA SER A 367 14.53 18.67 8.05
C SER A 367 16.02 18.33 7.94
N VAL A 368 16.53 17.40 8.76
CA VAL A 368 17.95 17.03 8.79
C VAL A 368 18.19 15.80 7.89
N GLU A 369 18.50 16.06 6.63
CA GLU A 369 18.99 15.05 5.69
C GLU A 369 20.47 14.71 5.98
N PRO A 370 20.91 13.43 5.90
CA PRO A 370 20.13 12.22 5.64
C PRO A 370 19.76 11.45 6.93
N GLU A 371 18.53 10.93 7.01
CA GLU A 371 18.06 10.09 8.12
C GLU A 371 18.53 8.62 7.98
N SER A 372 18.64 8.13 6.74
CA SER A 372 19.16 6.79 6.48
C SER A 372 20.67 6.72 6.66
N MET A 373 21.15 5.58 7.15
CA MET A 373 22.58 5.32 7.31
C MET A 373 22.95 4.11 6.44
N PRO A 374 23.53 4.29 5.24
CA PRO A 374 24.02 3.15 4.45
C PRO A 374 25.19 2.47 5.18
N LYS A 375 25.48 1.20 4.88
CA LYS A 375 26.58 0.47 5.52
C LYS A 375 27.93 1.08 5.20
N GLU A 376 28.11 1.51 3.96
CA GLU A 376 29.24 2.31 3.51
C GLU A 376 28.72 3.65 3.03
N ILE A 377 29.26 4.77 3.53
CA ILE A 377 28.87 6.10 3.08
C ILE A 377 29.31 6.29 1.61
N PRO A 378 28.37 6.54 0.68
CA PRO A 378 28.72 6.92 -0.67
C PRO A 378 29.46 8.27 -0.68
N HIS A 379 30.43 8.40 -1.58
CA HIS A 379 31.12 9.69 -1.79
C HIS A 379 30.23 10.78 -2.36
N HIS A 380 29.09 10.42 -2.94
CA HIS A 380 28.21 11.34 -3.65
C HIS A 380 26.76 11.14 -3.24
N ILE A 381 26.01 12.23 -3.29
CA ILE A 381 24.56 12.25 -3.16
C ILE A 381 23.96 12.75 -4.47
N TYR A 382 22.77 12.24 -4.81
CA TYR A 382 22.11 12.53 -6.07
C TYR A 382 20.77 13.20 -5.81
N HIS A 383 20.60 14.39 -6.38
CA HIS A 383 19.41 15.20 -6.26
C HIS A 383 18.65 15.24 -7.58
N CYS A 384 17.38 14.87 -7.56
CA CYS A 384 16.46 14.98 -8.69
C CYS A 384 15.56 16.19 -8.49
N SER A 385 15.58 17.12 -9.45
CA SER A 385 14.70 18.29 -9.50
C SER A 385 13.87 18.26 -10.77
N LEU A 386 12.55 18.25 -10.63
CA LEU A 386 11.62 18.30 -11.76
C LEU A 386 11.00 19.70 -11.86
N SER A 387 10.75 20.16 -13.09
CA SER A 387 10.33 21.56 -13.35
C SER A 387 9.05 22.00 -12.62
N ASN A 388 8.23 21.05 -12.17
CA ASN A 388 6.95 21.29 -11.53
C ASN A 388 6.90 20.83 -10.08
N THR A 389 8.04 20.48 -9.46
CA THR A 389 8.09 19.98 -8.08
C THR A 389 8.85 20.97 -7.18
N PRO A 390 8.22 21.54 -6.13
CA PRO A 390 8.86 22.46 -5.20
C PRO A 390 9.95 21.82 -4.33
N VAL A 391 10.02 20.48 -4.28
CA VAL A 391 10.97 19.75 -3.45
C VAL A 391 11.87 18.85 -4.30
N SER A 392 13.17 18.93 -4.02
CA SER A 392 14.18 18.05 -4.62
C SER A 392 14.16 16.70 -3.91
N ILE A 393 14.25 15.61 -4.66
CA ILE A 393 14.35 14.26 -4.10
C ILE A 393 15.81 13.83 -4.10
N SER A 394 16.32 13.45 -2.93
CA SER A 394 17.69 13.03 -2.72
C SER A 394 17.78 11.50 -2.61
N ARG A 395 18.85 10.90 -3.15
CA ARG A 395 19.16 9.46 -3.06
C ARG A 395 20.66 9.22 -2.95
N TRP A 396 21.04 8.07 -2.39
CA TRP A 396 22.44 7.62 -2.35
C TRP A 396 22.97 7.19 -3.71
N TYR A 397 22.10 6.75 -4.62
CA TYR A 397 22.43 6.45 -6.01
C TYR A 397 21.31 6.89 -6.96
N PRO A 398 21.62 7.29 -8.21
CA PRO A 398 20.62 7.73 -9.17
C PRO A 398 19.90 6.51 -9.75
N ILE A 399 18.63 6.68 -10.13
CA ILE A 399 17.82 5.61 -10.73
C ILE A 399 17.23 6.05 -12.08
N PRO A 400 16.91 5.11 -12.99
CA PRO A 400 16.27 5.44 -14.25
C PRO A 400 14.88 6.03 -13.98
N MET A 401 14.54 7.03 -14.79
CA MET A 401 13.28 7.74 -14.73
C MET A 401 12.53 7.48 -16.03
N ASN A 402 11.22 7.28 -15.97
CA ASN A 402 10.42 7.16 -17.18
C ASN A 402 10.11 8.56 -17.76
N VAL A 403 11.10 9.17 -18.39
CA VAL A 403 10.98 10.51 -19.00
C VAL A 403 10.99 10.38 -20.51
N GLY A 404 9.80 10.19 -21.08
CA GLY A 404 9.58 10.17 -22.52
C GLY A 404 8.17 10.60 -22.88
N GLU A 405 8.05 11.54 -23.82
CA GLU A 405 6.83 11.88 -24.58
C GLU A 405 6.47 10.77 -25.60
N SER A 406 6.78 9.50 -25.31
CA SER A 406 6.22 8.41 -26.11
C SER A 406 4.79 8.20 -25.64
N ASP A 407 3.82 8.68 -26.41
CA ASP A 407 2.38 8.41 -26.25
C ASP A 407 2.04 6.90 -26.26
N GLU A 408 3.02 6.04 -26.57
CA GLU A 408 2.89 4.59 -26.45
C GLU A 408 3.39 4.13 -25.07
N PRO A 409 2.48 3.65 -24.19
CA PRO A 409 2.90 3.02 -22.96
C PRO A 409 3.79 1.81 -23.31
N GLN A 410 5.02 1.79 -22.80
CA GLN A 410 5.78 0.53 -22.80
C GLN A 410 4.90 -0.51 -22.10
N ALA A 411 4.51 -1.53 -22.85
CA ALA A 411 3.68 -2.60 -22.33
C ALA A 411 4.50 -3.39 -21.31
N GLY A 412 4.42 -3.00 -20.04
CA GLY A 412 4.94 -3.82 -18.95
C GLY A 412 4.29 -5.19 -18.96
N LEU A 413 4.90 -6.15 -18.26
CA LEU A 413 4.37 -7.51 -18.15
C LEU A 413 2.92 -7.48 -17.68
N HIS A 414 2.00 -7.94 -18.54
CA HIS A 414 0.57 -7.91 -18.25
C HIS A 414 0.17 -9.01 -17.27
N SER A 415 -1.08 -8.97 -16.80
CA SER A 415 -1.72 -9.92 -15.86
C SER A 415 -1.73 -11.40 -16.26
N GLY A 416 -1.08 -11.78 -17.36
CA GLY A 416 -0.98 -13.17 -17.79
C GLY A 416 0.20 -13.90 -17.15
N PHE A 417 1.24 -13.18 -16.71
CA PHE A 417 2.49 -13.76 -16.23
C PHE A 417 2.51 -13.95 -14.71
N GLN A 418 1.68 -14.86 -14.20
CA GLN A 418 1.56 -15.08 -12.75
C GLN A 418 2.67 -15.95 -12.15
N TYR A 419 3.44 -16.68 -12.97
CA TYR A 419 4.51 -17.52 -12.47
C TYR A 419 5.85 -16.84 -12.68
N LEU A 420 6.77 -17.06 -11.75
CA LEU A 420 8.16 -16.66 -11.86
C LEU A 420 9.03 -17.89 -12.04
N TRP A 421 10.11 -17.73 -12.78
CA TRP A 421 11.19 -18.69 -12.89
C TRP A 421 12.52 -18.02 -12.57
N CYS A 422 13.38 -18.71 -11.84
CA CYS A 422 14.73 -18.27 -11.59
C CYS A 422 15.67 -19.46 -11.35
N GLN A 423 16.97 -19.19 -11.40
CA GLN A 423 18.02 -20.11 -10.99
C GLN A 423 18.83 -19.50 -9.83
N THR A 424 18.73 -20.06 -8.63
CA THR A 424 19.31 -19.48 -7.40
C THR A 424 19.91 -20.53 -6.46
N SER A 425 20.65 -20.09 -5.45
CA SER A 425 21.12 -20.94 -4.35
C SER A 425 20.01 -21.19 -3.33
N ARG A 426 20.06 -22.35 -2.66
CA ARG A 426 19.11 -22.72 -1.61
C ARG A 426 19.83 -23.27 -0.38
N ALA A 427 19.18 -23.15 0.77
CA ALA A 427 19.61 -23.74 2.03
C ALA A 427 18.40 -24.30 2.81
N TYR A 428 18.68 -25.18 3.77
CA TYR A 428 17.68 -25.71 4.68
C TYR A 428 18.04 -25.36 6.11
N LEU A 429 17.12 -24.71 6.81
CA LEU A 429 17.28 -24.27 8.20
C LEU A 429 16.09 -24.72 9.04
N THR A 430 16.15 -24.49 10.34
CA THR A 430 15.05 -24.72 11.27
C THR A 430 14.52 -23.38 11.77
N VAL A 431 13.23 -23.11 11.56
CA VAL A 431 12.57 -21.96 12.20
C VAL A 431 12.06 -22.37 13.58
N THR A 432 12.22 -21.48 14.55
CA THR A 432 11.79 -21.71 15.94
C THR A 432 10.58 -20.85 16.31
N GLN A 433 10.01 -21.12 17.49
CA GLN A 433 8.97 -20.28 18.09
C GLN A 433 9.54 -19.05 18.83
N GLU A 434 10.86 -18.92 18.93
CA GLU A 434 11.50 -17.75 19.54
C GLU A 434 11.31 -16.54 18.61
N ILE A 435 10.83 -15.43 19.18
CA ILE A 435 10.49 -14.22 18.46
C ILE A 435 11.39 -13.07 18.93
N ILE A 436 11.83 -12.27 17.96
CA ILE A 436 12.49 -10.99 18.14
C ILE A 436 11.51 -9.91 17.67
N ALA A 437 11.21 -8.94 18.53
CA ALA A 437 10.37 -7.80 18.19
C ALA A 437 11.25 -6.61 17.78
N SER A 438 10.99 -6.03 16.61
CA SER A 438 11.63 -4.78 16.17
C SER A 438 10.96 -3.55 16.79
N ASP A 439 11.60 -2.38 16.74
CA ASP A 439 11.04 -1.07 17.12
C ASP A 439 9.80 -0.65 16.29
N VAL A 440 9.56 -1.32 15.15
CA VAL A 440 8.38 -1.11 14.28
C VAL A 440 7.28 -2.17 14.46
N ASP A 441 7.25 -2.87 15.61
CA ASP A 441 6.29 -3.93 15.94
C ASP A 441 6.32 -5.17 15.00
N GLU A 442 7.38 -5.35 14.20
CA GLU A 442 7.59 -6.56 13.42
C GLU A 442 8.11 -7.72 14.30
N LYS A 443 7.51 -8.89 14.13
CA LYS A 443 7.82 -10.10 14.90
C LYS A 443 8.58 -11.11 14.04
N PHE A 444 9.89 -11.16 14.24
CA PHE A 444 10.80 -12.04 13.52
C PHE A 444 10.96 -13.38 14.25
N HIS A 445 10.68 -14.48 13.57
CA HIS A 445 10.96 -15.83 14.07
C HIS A 445 12.41 -16.22 13.79
N ILE A 446 13.11 -16.70 14.81
CA ILE A 446 14.53 -17.05 14.71
C ILE A 446 14.75 -18.26 13.79
N LEU A 447 15.78 -18.16 12.94
CA LEU A 447 16.32 -19.28 12.16
C LEU A 447 17.57 -19.84 12.84
N LYS A 448 17.59 -21.15 13.02
CA LYS A 448 18.74 -21.89 13.55
C LYS A 448 19.33 -22.84 12.51
N ASP A 449 20.65 -22.99 12.57
CA ASP A 449 21.39 -24.00 11.82
C ASP A 449 21.23 -25.41 12.42
N GLN A 450 21.91 -26.41 11.86
CA GLN A 450 21.89 -27.80 12.36
C GLN A 450 22.54 -27.95 13.75
N SER A 451 23.34 -26.98 14.17
CA SER A 451 24.03 -26.94 15.46
C SER A 451 23.20 -26.23 16.54
N GLY A 452 22.06 -25.64 16.17
CA GLY A 452 21.21 -24.84 17.06
C GLY A 452 21.66 -23.38 17.22
N ILE A 453 22.58 -22.89 16.38
CA ILE A 453 23.07 -21.51 16.39
C ILE A 453 22.09 -20.63 15.62
N THR A 454 21.76 -19.45 16.17
CA THR A 454 20.96 -18.43 15.46
C THR A 454 21.74 -17.86 14.29
N VAL A 455 21.16 -17.94 13.09
CA VAL A 455 21.82 -17.54 11.84
C VAL A 455 20.99 -16.58 10.99
N GLY A 456 19.77 -16.25 11.42
CA GLY A 456 18.87 -15.38 10.67
C GLY A 456 17.50 -15.29 11.32
N ALA A 457 16.55 -14.70 10.60
CA ALA A 457 15.16 -14.66 11.03
C ALA A 457 14.18 -14.58 9.84
N LEU A 458 12.92 -14.97 10.08
CA LEU A 458 11.81 -14.90 9.12
C LEU A 458 10.66 -14.07 9.67
N LEU A 459 9.99 -13.33 8.78
CA LEU A 459 8.77 -12.61 9.10
C LEU A 459 7.56 -13.36 8.50
N LEU A 460 6.75 -13.98 9.34
CA LEU A 460 5.61 -14.79 8.91
C LEU A 460 4.42 -13.93 8.49
N HIS A 461 3.50 -14.50 7.69
CA HIS A 461 2.30 -13.80 7.20
C HIS A 461 1.19 -13.64 8.23
N ASP A 462 1.06 -14.61 9.13
CA ASP A 462 0.11 -14.57 10.23
C ASP A 462 0.83 -14.94 11.53
N GLU A 463 0.48 -14.28 12.64
CA GLU A 463 0.96 -14.68 13.97
C GLU A 463 0.51 -16.11 14.32
N ASP A 464 -0.64 -16.53 13.78
CA ASP A 464 -1.13 -17.90 13.95
C ASP A 464 -0.29 -18.92 13.15
N ASP A 465 0.40 -18.51 12.07
CA ASP A 465 1.36 -19.40 11.38
C ASP A 465 2.51 -19.78 12.33
N GLY A 466 2.91 -18.85 13.20
CA GLY A 466 3.88 -19.10 14.27
C GLY A 466 3.41 -20.15 15.27
N LYS A 467 2.10 -20.15 15.61
CA LYS A 467 1.49 -21.17 16.50
C LYS A 467 1.40 -22.55 15.85
N LEU A 468 1.35 -22.59 14.51
CA LEU A 468 1.36 -23.83 13.74
C LEU A 468 2.77 -24.38 13.51
N LEU A 469 3.83 -23.60 13.80
CA LEU A 469 5.18 -24.10 13.80
C LEU A 469 5.31 -25.17 14.88
N GLN A 470 5.66 -26.38 14.45
CA GLN A 470 6.17 -27.38 15.37
C GLN A 470 7.50 -26.87 15.96
N GLN A 471 7.84 -27.36 17.15
CA GLN A 471 8.99 -26.90 17.95
C GLN A 471 10.29 -26.74 17.13
N GLU A 472 10.49 -27.58 16.10
CA GLU A 472 11.55 -27.44 15.12
C GLU A 472 10.99 -27.66 13.71
N THR A 473 10.59 -26.59 13.03
CA THR A 473 10.06 -26.69 11.65
C THR A 473 11.18 -26.48 10.65
N ARG A 474 11.52 -27.52 9.88
CA ARG A 474 12.52 -27.40 8.80
C ARG A 474 11.94 -26.61 7.62
N VAL A 475 12.67 -25.60 7.17
CA VAL A 475 12.30 -24.69 6.08
C VAL A 475 13.27 -24.78 4.91
N GLU A 476 12.76 -24.56 3.70
CA GLU A 476 13.56 -24.43 2.49
C GLU A 476 13.62 -22.95 2.10
N LEU A 477 14.83 -22.41 2.04
CA LEU A 477 15.08 -21.00 1.76
C LEU A 477 15.81 -20.84 0.43
N ILE A 478 15.47 -19.80 -0.32
CA ILE A 478 16.16 -19.40 -1.54
C ILE A 478 16.67 -17.96 -1.44
N ALA A 479 17.84 -17.69 -2.00
CA ALA A 479 18.43 -16.35 -1.98
C ALA A 479 17.82 -15.44 -3.07
N ILE A 480 17.62 -14.17 -2.74
CA ILE A 480 17.11 -13.15 -3.68
C ILE A 480 18.13 -12.03 -3.88
N ALA A 481 18.63 -11.46 -2.78
CA ALA A 481 19.54 -10.33 -2.78
C ALA A 481 20.52 -10.42 -1.62
N LYS A 482 21.68 -9.78 -1.74
CA LYS A 482 22.58 -9.47 -0.62
C LYS A 482 22.23 -8.13 -0.02
N GLY A 483 22.58 -7.95 1.24
CA GLY A 483 22.31 -6.75 1.98
C GLY A 483 22.97 -6.76 3.34
N TRP A 484 22.41 -5.96 4.23
CA TRP A 484 22.76 -5.97 5.64
C TRP A 484 21.50 -5.83 6.50
N THR A 485 21.63 -6.18 7.78
CA THR A 485 20.58 -6.06 8.79
C THR A 485 21.18 -5.68 10.15
N ILE A 486 20.38 -5.04 11.00
CA ILE A 486 20.70 -4.82 12.42
C ILE A 486 19.79 -5.63 13.36
N VAL A 487 18.80 -6.36 12.82
CA VAL A 487 17.71 -6.97 13.58
C VAL A 487 18.21 -7.93 14.68
N LEU A 488 19.23 -8.75 14.41
CA LEU A 488 19.75 -9.67 15.43
C LEU A 488 20.60 -8.98 16.52
N ASN A 489 21.11 -7.78 16.26
CA ASN A 489 21.98 -7.06 17.19
C ASN A 489 21.22 -6.04 18.05
N CYS A 490 20.05 -5.59 17.61
CA CYS A 490 19.29 -4.54 18.28
C CYS A 490 18.28 -5.08 19.30
N TYR A 491 17.96 -6.38 19.28
CA TYR A 491 16.78 -6.90 19.98
C TYR A 491 17.06 -8.21 20.73
N ASP A 492 16.67 -8.25 22.01
CA ASP A 492 16.75 -9.43 22.88
C ASP A 492 15.54 -10.36 22.60
N PRO A 493 15.68 -11.70 22.62
CA PRO A 493 14.54 -12.60 22.47
C PRO A 493 13.52 -12.33 23.59
N LEU A 494 12.24 -12.19 23.24
CA LEU A 494 11.18 -12.08 24.25
C LEU A 494 11.19 -13.36 25.10
N GLU A 495 11.51 -13.26 26.39
CA GLU A 495 11.27 -14.35 27.34
C GLU A 495 9.75 -14.57 27.41
N THR A 496 9.26 -15.64 26.79
CA THR A 496 7.88 -16.11 26.97
C THR A 496 7.72 -16.64 28.39
N GLU A 497 7.51 -15.75 29.36
CA GLU A 497 7.07 -16.14 30.69
C GLU A 497 5.55 -16.36 30.71
N ASN A 498 5.17 -17.45 31.37
CA ASN A 498 3.82 -18.01 31.47
C ASN A 498 2.77 -17.01 31.98
N GLU A 499 1.92 -16.49 31.10
CA GLU A 499 0.58 -16.02 31.50
C GLU A 499 -0.38 -17.22 31.61
N THR A 500 -0.17 -18.03 32.64
CA THR A 500 -1.23 -18.88 33.17
C THR A 500 -1.32 -18.68 34.67
N GLN A 501 -2.53 -18.35 35.12
CA GLN A 501 -3.02 -18.23 36.50
C GLN A 501 -3.00 -16.84 37.13
N THR A 502 -3.98 -16.02 36.73
CA THR A 502 -4.92 -15.41 37.70
C THR A 502 -6.22 -15.04 36.97
N GLU A 503 -7.06 -16.04 36.69
CA GLU A 503 -8.49 -15.82 36.51
C GLU A 503 -9.20 -16.15 37.82
N SER A 504 -9.63 -15.12 38.55
CA SER A 504 -10.83 -15.18 39.38
C SER A 504 -11.29 -13.78 39.77
N GLU A 505 -12.54 -13.50 39.42
CA GLU A 505 -13.47 -12.56 40.07
C GLU A 505 -13.47 -11.10 39.61
N SER A 506 -14.34 -10.85 38.61
CA SER A 506 -15.45 -9.88 38.62
C SER A 506 -15.26 -8.51 39.30
N GLU A 507 -15.47 -7.43 38.54
CA GLU A 507 -16.53 -6.42 38.68
C GLU A 507 -16.10 -5.11 37.97
N ASP A 508 -17.00 -4.61 37.11
CA ASP A 508 -17.22 -3.21 36.74
C ASP A 508 -16.02 -2.31 36.38
N GLU A 509 -15.78 -2.13 35.06
CA GLU A 509 -15.03 -0.97 34.55
C GLU A 509 -15.98 0.05 33.92
N GLU A 510 -16.53 0.88 34.80
CA GLU A 510 -16.95 2.24 34.52
C GLU A 510 -15.71 3.12 34.34
N THR A 511 -15.62 3.78 33.18
CA THR A 511 -15.08 5.15 33.01
C THR A 511 -13.68 5.48 33.53
N VAL A 512 -12.68 5.54 32.63
CA VAL A 512 -11.83 6.74 32.45
C VAL A 512 -11.41 6.86 30.97
N ALA A 513 -12.33 7.33 30.12
CA ALA A 513 -12.02 7.83 28.79
C ALA A 513 -12.57 9.25 28.66
N GLU A 514 -12.03 10.16 29.47
CA GLU A 514 -12.20 11.61 29.28
C GLU A 514 -10.86 12.30 29.59
N SER A 515 -10.14 12.68 28.53
CA SER A 515 -9.41 13.97 28.40
C SER A 515 -8.23 13.90 27.43
N ILE A 516 -8.50 13.82 26.12
CA ILE A 516 -7.56 14.34 25.10
C ILE A 516 -8.35 15.20 24.11
N ASP A 517 -8.85 16.34 24.59
CA ASP A 517 -9.08 17.54 23.76
C ASP A 517 -9.43 18.73 24.67
N ASN A 518 -8.53 19.03 25.61
CA ASN A 518 -8.46 20.34 26.30
C ASN A 518 -7.14 20.51 27.08
N LEU A 519 -6.02 20.13 26.47
CA LEU A 519 -4.75 20.72 26.87
C LEU A 519 -4.52 21.90 25.94
N GLN A 520 -4.81 23.12 26.44
CA GLN A 520 -3.77 24.13 26.32
C GLN A 520 -2.49 23.42 26.71
N MET A 521 -1.49 23.39 25.84
CA MET A 521 -0.15 23.01 26.27
C MET A 521 0.27 24.06 27.31
N GLU A 522 -0.13 23.88 28.57
CA GLU A 522 0.79 24.14 29.65
C GLU A 522 1.97 23.24 29.34
N GLU A 523 3.13 23.88 29.11
CA GLU A 523 4.41 23.22 29.10
C GLU A 523 4.43 22.26 30.29
N CYS A 524 4.30 20.96 30.03
CA CYS A 524 4.74 19.97 31.00
C CYS A 524 6.24 20.16 31.07
N ASP A 525 6.70 21.03 31.98
CA ASP A 525 8.04 21.01 32.52
C ASP A 525 8.26 19.59 33.05
N VAL A 526 8.74 18.71 32.20
CA VAL A 526 9.28 17.41 32.60
C VAL A 526 10.52 17.77 33.43
N PRO A 527 10.51 17.62 34.76
CA PRO A 527 11.63 18.08 35.56
C PRO A 527 12.77 17.09 35.35
N GLY A 528 13.81 17.52 34.62
CA GLY A 528 15.12 16.87 34.64
C GLY A 528 15.55 16.10 33.39
N ILE A 529 15.19 16.52 32.18
CA ILE A 529 15.96 16.09 30.99
C ILE A 529 17.16 17.04 30.88
N GLN A 530 18.33 16.59 31.34
CA GLN A 530 19.58 17.29 31.08
C GLN A 530 19.79 17.39 29.57
N GLU A 531 20.09 18.60 29.08
CA GLU A 531 20.66 18.82 27.75
C GLU A 531 21.86 17.87 27.58
N GLN A 532 21.69 16.80 26.80
CA GLN A 532 22.82 15.98 26.38
C GLN A 532 23.57 16.75 25.29
N ASP A 533 24.90 16.76 25.37
CA ASP A 533 25.74 17.40 24.37
C ASP A 533 25.45 16.81 22.98
N PRO A 534 25.40 17.63 21.92
CA PRO A 534 25.19 17.17 20.56
C PRO A 534 26.27 16.15 20.15
N ILE A 535 25.83 14.99 19.65
CA ILE A 535 26.72 13.91 19.18
C ILE A 535 27.14 14.20 17.74
N ALA A 536 28.42 13.96 17.42
CA ALA A 536 28.91 14.12 16.05
C ALA A 536 28.23 13.10 15.12
N TRP A 537 27.73 13.54 13.96
CA TRP A 537 26.99 12.65 13.04
C TRP A 537 27.83 11.44 12.60
N MET A 538 29.14 11.66 12.39
CA MET A 538 30.08 10.58 12.05
C MET A 538 30.21 9.52 13.15
N GLU A 539 30.14 9.90 14.43
CA GLU A 539 30.16 8.95 15.54
C GLU A 539 28.87 8.12 15.56
N THR A 540 27.71 8.75 15.33
CA THR A 540 26.43 8.02 15.15
C THR A 540 26.53 7.02 14.01
N TRP A 541 27.08 7.42 12.86
CA TRP A 541 27.22 6.51 11.72
C TRP A 541 28.19 5.37 12.02
N ASP A 542 29.34 5.64 12.63
CA ASP A 542 30.32 4.62 13.00
C ASP A 542 29.71 3.58 13.95
N ASP A 543 28.89 4.03 14.91
CA ASP A 543 28.17 3.12 15.81
C ASP A 543 27.08 2.33 15.09
N ALA A 544 26.28 2.99 14.24
CA ALA A 544 25.28 2.30 13.43
C ALA A 544 25.93 1.26 12.50
N LYS A 545 27.09 1.56 11.92
CA LYS A 545 27.84 0.66 11.03
C LYS A 545 28.33 -0.60 11.75
N LYS A 546 28.81 -0.49 13.00
CA LYS A 546 29.28 -1.65 13.79
C LYS A 546 28.18 -2.69 14.01
N ASN A 547 26.92 -2.26 14.05
CA ASN A 547 25.78 -3.15 14.27
C ASN A 547 25.26 -3.82 12.99
N LYS A 548 25.74 -3.44 11.79
CA LYS A 548 25.26 -3.97 10.50
C LYS A 548 25.96 -5.26 10.10
N GLN A 549 25.21 -6.35 10.16
CA GLN A 549 25.68 -7.67 9.75
C GLN A 549 25.32 -7.93 8.29
N ASP A 550 26.28 -8.43 7.50
CA ASP A 550 26.01 -8.84 6.12
C ASP A 550 25.07 -10.04 6.08
N CYS A 551 24.14 -10.03 5.13
CA CYS A 551 23.14 -11.06 5.00
C CYS A 551 22.72 -11.32 3.54
N TYR A 552 22.15 -12.49 3.32
CA TYR A 552 21.26 -12.75 2.19
C TYR A 552 19.83 -12.52 2.63
N HIS A 553 19.09 -11.75 1.85
CA HIS A 553 17.63 -11.69 1.87
C HIS A 553 17.08 -12.93 1.17
N VAL A 554 16.15 -13.61 1.82
CA VAL A 554 15.67 -14.95 1.43
C VAL A 554 14.15 -15.04 1.39
N LEU A 555 13.64 -15.94 0.54
CA LEU A 555 12.26 -16.42 0.62
C LEU A 555 12.20 -17.79 1.27
N TRP A 556 11.25 -17.96 2.19
CA TRP A 556 10.77 -19.28 2.56
C TRP A 556 9.78 -19.77 1.51
N ILE A 557 10.08 -20.91 0.89
CA ILE A 557 9.20 -21.55 -0.08
C ILE A 557 8.65 -22.88 0.45
N GLY A 558 7.42 -23.20 0.03
CA GLY A 558 6.87 -24.54 0.08
C GLY A 558 6.56 -25.06 -1.32
N TRP A 559 6.14 -26.32 -1.45
CA TRP A 559 5.87 -26.94 -2.75
C TRP A 559 4.45 -27.48 -2.84
N LYS A 560 3.83 -27.29 -4.02
CA LYS A 560 2.58 -27.93 -4.39
C LYS A 560 2.62 -28.29 -5.87
N ASP A 561 2.44 -29.56 -6.20
CA ASP A 561 2.39 -30.07 -7.58
C ASP A 561 3.59 -29.64 -8.46
N GLY A 562 4.78 -29.55 -7.87
CA GLY A 562 6.01 -29.15 -8.57
C GLY A 562 6.20 -27.64 -8.75
N VAL A 563 5.29 -26.82 -8.22
CA VAL A 563 5.39 -25.35 -8.18
C VAL A 563 5.69 -24.92 -6.75
N ALA A 564 6.69 -24.05 -6.59
CA ALA A 564 7.01 -23.43 -5.32
C ALA A 564 5.98 -22.33 -5.03
N TYR A 565 5.63 -22.14 -3.76
CA TYR A 565 4.82 -21.01 -3.30
C TYR A 565 5.56 -20.27 -2.19
N ARG A 566 5.49 -18.93 -2.19
CA ARG A 566 6.10 -18.09 -1.18
C ARG A 566 5.30 -18.20 0.12
N LYS A 567 5.97 -18.55 1.21
CA LYS A 567 5.40 -18.62 2.56
C LYS A 567 5.70 -17.41 3.40
N SER A 568 6.87 -16.80 3.20
CA SER A 568 7.41 -15.71 4.02
C SER A 568 8.73 -15.23 3.39
N SER A 569 9.26 -14.12 3.90
CA SER A 569 10.60 -13.63 3.61
C SER A 569 11.36 -13.32 4.90
N GLY A 570 12.68 -13.20 4.79
CA GLY A 570 13.53 -12.82 5.91
C GLY A 570 14.98 -12.73 5.46
N PHE A 571 15.90 -13.00 6.37
CA PHE A 571 17.33 -12.92 6.09
C PHE A 571 18.11 -14.04 6.78
N VAL A 572 19.28 -14.34 6.23
CA VAL A 572 20.29 -15.25 6.82
C VAL A 572 21.65 -14.57 6.72
N LEU A 573 22.45 -14.61 7.78
CA LEU A 573 23.80 -14.03 7.82
C LEU A 573 24.67 -14.59 6.68
N GLU A 574 25.44 -13.72 6.02
CA GLU A 574 26.17 -14.04 4.80
C GLU A 574 27.15 -15.20 5.02
N GLU A 575 27.96 -15.13 6.07
CA GLU A 575 28.94 -16.17 6.40
C GLU A 575 28.30 -17.55 6.63
N GLU A 576 27.09 -17.56 7.19
CA GLU A 576 26.36 -18.80 7.50
C GLU A 576 25.68 -19.35 6.24
N TRP A 577 25.11 -18.47 5.42
CA TRP A 577 24.57 -18.86 4.12
C TRP A 577 25.64 -19.49 3.23
N GLU A 578 26.82 -18.89 3.13
CA GLU A 578 27.90 -19.40 2.27
C GLU A 578 28.45 -20.76 2.72
N LYS A 579 28.35 -21.08 4.02
CA LYS A 579 28.72 -22.41 4.56
C LYS A 579 27.67 -23.48 4.26
N MET A 580 26.39 -23.11 4.26
CA MET A 580 25.27 -24.06 4.26
C MET A 580 24.56 -24.20 2.93
N ALA A 581 24.63 -23.17 2.08
CA ALA A 581 23.95 -23.16 0.80
C ALA A 581 24.48 -24.29 -0.10
N GLU A 582 23.57 -24.91 -0.84
CA GLU A 582 23.95 -25.92 -1.81
C GLU A 582 24.85 -25.33 -2.90
N VAL A 583 25.95 -26.03 -3.19
CA VAL A 583 26.94 -25.59 -4.20
C VAL A 583 26.33 -25.44 -5.58
N LYS A 584 25.32 -26.27 -5.92
CA LYS A 584 24.63 -26.21 -7.21
C LYS A 584 23.40 -25.34 -7.08
N LYS A 585 23.27 -24.35 -7.97
CA LYS A 585 22.02 -23.60 -8.13
C LYS A 585 20.88 -24.53 -8.55
N VAL A 586 19.67 -24.17 -8.14
CA VAL A 586 18.43 -24.89 -8.41
C VAL A 586 17.50 -24.05 -9.26
N ASP A 587 16.72 -24.72 -10.10
CA ASP A 587 15.64 -24.10 -10.88
C ASP A 587 14.38 -24.03 -10.02
N ILE A 588 13.84 -22.83 -9.85
CA ILE A 588 12.62 -22.59 -9.08
C ILE A 588 11.55 -22.06 -10.02
N THR A 589 10.35 -22.64 -9.95
CA THR A 589 9.13 -22.05 -10.52
C THR A 589 8.24 -21.63 -9.37
N LEU A 590 8.05 -20.33 -9.17
CA LEU A 590 7.29 -19.74 -8.07
C LEU A 590 5.92 -19.27 -8.57
N GLY A 591 4.83 -19.63 -7.88
CA GLY A 591 3.45 -19.37 -8.28
C GLY A 591 2.56 -18.92 -7.15
#